data_AF-A0A1G8V3U2-F1
#
_entry.id   AF-A0A1G8V3U2-F1
#
_cell.length_a   1.000
_cell.length_b   1.000
_cell.length_c   1.000
_cell.angle_alpha   90.00
_cell.angle_beta   90.00
_cell.angle_gamma   90.00
#
_symmetry.space_group_name_H-M   'P 1'
#
loop_
_entity.id
_entity.type
_entity.pdbx_description
1 polymer ?
#
loop_
_entity_poly.entity_id
_entity_poly.type
_entity_poly.pdbx_seq_one_letter_code
_entity_poly.pdbx_strand_id
1 'polypeptide(L)'
;MPFRVVPTTEDGSLRVTDATDADLAVLTPAQAARLRELAAPHLGDGVHGLRNLAQRCRLLPEDQWPAAVEEHFRSLRSAGRGDESREQILREVHCRLLPHGSFTPETIQTMRYARLVADGLVFAYALDQPATVRMLTDPDVARVGDEDALGRAAYENLTRVPVQHEEIALEGRAVLQSVYGDSPFVASRALYLGQLHHQLTGASLPDAGALFVVPTRHLIAYHPIVDGSVADAVNDLAAYGLGAHEDGPGSLSPRVYWWHDGRITSLTVIDEAAKSFSIQPPSELLTRMRTLVRLDDAGRIPGRGRTDVTASQLAGTAGELLTRLPQDPALLAEAFPRLLDLAHAHCADDPAASLLDTWDAWATSLQLGTALFTGAEPQSCALGEDCERPLPAFPAAPPADARAWLDTFYLAIVCRDRARIQRLREVPLDVLGEDPTADPYLLHWIDTLQTYFAADCSMDDVVEKLLAVIDASHGEAVTRAPADFVNAVDYQPVALFHRLIARDHEKFAKTLADALKEHVRFWGDSTAPRAQVALGPLAMASLAHSWGFPVDTGLPQLPECLVDGSRIERIPG
;
A
#
# COMPACT_ATOMS: atom_id res chain seq x y z
N MET A 1 5.33 20.92 15.12
CA MET A 1 5.89 22.22 14.68
C MET A 1 4.92 22.86 13.70
N PRO A 2 4.72 24.19 13.70
CA PRO A 2 3.85 24.83 12.71
C PRO A 2 4.51 24.78 11.33
N PHE A 3 3.68 24.55 10.32
CA PHE A 3 4.02 24.28 8.92
C PHE A 3 5.01 25.31 8.33
N ARG A 4 6.06 24.85 7.63
CA ARG A 4 7.07 25.70 6.99
C ARG A 4 6.62 26.12 5.59
N VAL A 5 6.58 27.42 5.38
CA VAL A 5 6.03 28.16 4.22
C VAL A 5 6.97 28.08 3.00
N VAL A 6 6.42 27.89 1.80
CA VAL A 6 7.06 28.20 0.51
C VAL A 6 6.05 29.01 -0.33
N PRO A 7 6.40 30.17 -0.90
CA PRO A 7 5.49 30.98 -1.70
C PRO A 7 5.53 30.54 -3.17
N THR A 8 4.37 30.52 -3.83
CA THR A 8 4.24 30.42 -5.30
C THR A 8 3.50 31.63 -5.85
N THR A 9 4.12 32.26 -6.84
CA THR A 9 3.63 33.34 -7.70
C THR A 9 2.90 32.75 -8.92
N GLU A 10 1.71 33.26 -9.26
CA GLU A 10 1.41 33.94 -10.54
C GLU A 10 -0.10 34.12 -10.76
N ASP A 11 -0.41 35.22 -11.46
CA ASP A 11 -1.71 35.78 -11.80
C ASP A 11 -2.65 34.80 -12.54
N GLY A 12 -3.91 34.78 -12.12
CA GLY A 12 -4.99 34.08 -12.80
C GLY A 12 -6.31 34.82 -12.62
N SER A 13 -6.56 35.82 -13.47
CA SER A 13 -7.82 36.57 -13.50
C SER A 13 -9.01 35.65 -13.84
N LEU A 14 -9.89 35.38 -12.87
CA LEU A 14 -11.13 34.62 -13.06
C LEU A 14 -12.30 35.54 -13.40
N ARG A 15 -12.98 35.23 -14.52
CA ARG A 15 -14.21 35.91 -14.97
C ARG A 15 -15.40 35.48 -14.12
N VAL A 16 -16.26 36.45 -13.79
CA VAL A 16 -17.52 36.28 -13.06
C VAL A 16 -18.54 35.55 -13.96
N THR A 17 -19.06 34.42 -13.51
CA THR A 17 -20.29 33.82 -14.04
C THR A 17 -21.35 33.81 -12.95
N ASP A 18 -22.50 34.40 -13.28
CA ASP A 18 -23.75 34.38 -12.52
C ASP A 18 -24.11 32.95 -12.06
N ALA A 19 -24.79 32.82 -10.92
CA ALA A 19 -25.25 31.55 -10.37
C ALA A 19 -26.16 30.79 -11.35
N THR A 20 -25.62 29.81 -12.07
CA THR A 20 -26.32 29.04 -13.11
C THR A 20 -26.40 27.56 -12.74
N ASP A 21 -27.61 26.97 -12.78
CA ASP A 21 -28.04 25.53 -12.73
C ASP A 21 -27.23 24.46 -11.96
N ALA A 22 -25.90 24.51 -11.95
CA ALA A 22 -24.98 23.61 -11.26
C ALA A 22 -25.24 23.47 -9.75
N ASP A 23 -25.67 24.55 -9.08
CA ASP A 23 -25.97 24.50 -7.63
C ASP A 23 -27.21 23.68 -7.29
N LEU A 24 -28.12 23.48 -8.25
CA LEU A 24 -29.36 22.72 -8.07
C LEU A 24 -29.35 21.38 -8.80
N ALA A 25 -28.21 20.97 -9.37
CA ALA A 25 -28.06 19.75 -10.16
C ALA A 25 -28.41 18.46 -9.38
N VAL A 26 -28.42 18.53 -8.05
CA VAL A 26 -28.79 17.42 -7.16
C VAL A 26 -30.31 17.15 -7.12
N LEU A 27 -31.13 18.05 -7.67
CA LEU A 27 -32.59 17.95 -7.72
C LEU A 27 -33.09 17.75 -9.15
N THR A 28 -34.25 17.11 -9.32
CA THR A 28 -34.91 17.08 -10.64
C THR A 28 -35.29 18.50 -11.09
N PRO A 29 -35.47 18.76 -12.40
CA PRO A 29 -35.82 20.10 -12.89
C PRO A 29 -37.09 20.69 -12.24
N ALA A 30 -38.10 19.85 -11.96
CA ALA A 30 -39.32 20.26 -11.27
C ALA A 30 -39.07 20.64 -9.80
N GLN A 31 -38.26 19.85 -9.10
CA GLN A 31 -37.84 20.10 -7.73
C GLN A 31 -36.95 21.35 -7.61
N ALA A 32 -36.03 21.55 -8.55
CA ALA A 32 -35.21 22.76 -8.62
C ALA A 32 -36.06 24.02 -8.84
N ALA A 33 -37.07 23.96 -9.71
CA ALA A 33 -38.02 25.05 -9.90
C ALA A 33 -38.81 25.35 -8.62
N ARG A 34 -39.30 24.32 -7.93
CA ARG A 34 -40.02 24.46 -6.67
C ARG A 34 -39.18 25.07 -5.56
N LEU A 35 -37.91 24.65 -5.42
CA LEU A 35 -37.00 25.21 -4.44
C LEU A 35 -36.71 26.70 -4.72
N ARG A 36 -36.57 27.08 -6.00
CA ARG A 36 -36.41 28.50 -6.39
C ARG A 36 -37.61 29.34 -5.99
N GLU A 37 -38.84 28.84 -6.20
CA GLU A 37 -40.06 29.55 -5.76
C GLU A 37 -40.08 29.78 -4.25
N LEU A 38 -39.71 28.77 -3.46
CA LEU A 38 -39.68 28.87 -2.00
C LEU A 38 -38.55 29.79 -1.50
N ALA A 39 -37.41 29.82 -2.19
CA ALA A 39 -36.27 30.67 -1.84
C ALA A 39 -36.42 32.12 -2.32
N ALA A 40 -37.21 32.38 -3.36
CA ALA A 40 -37.37 33.71 -3.98
C ALA A 40 -37.72 34.84 -2.99
N PRO A 41 -38.60 34.66 -1.98
CA PRO A 41 -38.89 35.70 -0.98
C PRO A 41 -37.71 36.06 -0.07
N HIS A 42 -36.66 35.22 -0.03
CA HIS A 42 -35.50 35.39 0.84
C HIS A 42 -34.21 35.78 0.09
N LEU A 43 -34.22 35.68 -1.24
CA LEU A 43 -33.11 36.05 -2.12
C LEU A 43 -33.17 37.56 -2.38
N GLY A 44 -32.30 38.34 -1.72
CA GLY A 44 -31.96 39.71 -2.12
C GLY A 44 -30.92 39.74 -3.25
N ASP A 45 -30.07 40.77 -3.31
CA ASP A 45 -28.98 40.92 -4.31
C ASP A 45 -27.82 39.89 -4.19
N GLY A 46 -27.96 38.83 -3.38
CA GLY A 46 -26.90 37.85 -3.13
C GLY A 46 -27.42 36.41 -3.13
N VAL A 47 -26.96 35.60 -4.09
CA VAL A 47 -27.26 34.18 -4.20
C VAL A 47 -26.19 33.38 -3.44
N HIS A 48 -26.42 33.07 -2.16
CA HIS A 48 -25.50 32.23 -1.39
C HIS A 48 -26.24 31.06 -0.73
N GLY A 49 -25.68 29.85 -0.84
CA GLY A 49 -26.12 28.68 -0.04
C GLY A 49 -27.14 27.74 -0.68
N LEU A 50 -27.62 28.01 -1.91
CA LEU A 50 -28.66 27.21 -2.57
C LEU A 50 -28.28 25.74 -2.76
N ARG A 51 -27.00 25.42 -2.99
CA ARG A 51 -26.53 24.03 -3.10
C ARG A 51 -26.70 23.23 -1.81
N ASN A 52 -26.34 23.81 -0.67
CA ASN A 52 -26.53 23.15 0.64
C ASN A 52 -28.00 22.97 0.96
N LEU A 53 -28.82 23.97 0.63
CA LEU A 53 -30.27 23.90 0.79
C LEU A 53 -30.88 22.82 -0.12
N ALA A 54 -30.43 22.71 -1.37
CA ALA A 54 -30.88 21.70 -2.32
C ALA A 54 -30.53 20.27 -1.86
N GLN A 55 -29.32 20.05 -1.36
CA GLN A 55 -28.91 18.76 -0.79
C GLN A 55 -29.75 18.37 0.43
N ARG A 56 -30.03 19.34 1.32
CA ARG A 56 -30.89 19.13 2.48
C ARG A 56 -32.33 18.83 2.07
N CYS A 57 -32.86 19.54 1.07
CA CYS A 57 -34.19 19.29 0.51
C CYS A 57 -34.30 17.92 -0.14
N ARG A 58 -33.26 17.40 -0.80
CA ARG A 58 -33.25 16.03 -1.38
C ARG A 58 -33.48 14.95 -0.31
N LEU A 59 -33.02 15.18 0.92
CA LEU A 59 -33.15 14.23 2.03
C LEU A 59 -34.47 14.38 2.82
N LEU A 60 -35.30 15.37 2.49
CA LEU A 60 -36.55 15.68 3.19
C LEU A 60 -37.77 15.50 2.28
N PRO A 61 -38.90 15.03 2.80
CA PRO A 61 -40.19 15.10 2.12
C PRO A 61 -40.54 16.53 1.66
N GLU A 62 -41.16 16.68 0.48
CA GLU A 62 -41.41 17.99 -0.15
C GLU A 62 -42.30 18.93 0.67
N ASP A 63 -43.17 18.40 1.53
CA ASP A 63 -44.01 19.16 2.45
C ASP A 63 -43.21 19.84 3.58
N GLN A 64 -42.00 19.36 3.88
CA GLN A 64 -41.11 19.94 4.89
C GLN A 64 -40.17 21.01 4.32
N TRP A 65 -40.13 21.20 3.00
CA TRP A 65 -39.23 22.15 2.35
C TRP A 65 -39.47 23.61 2.79
N PRO A 66 -40.71 24.13 2.91
CA PRO A 66 -40.91 25.51 3.34
C PRO A 66 -40.27 25.82 4.71
N ALA A 67 -40.36 24.89 5.67
CA ALA A 67 -39.76 25.05 6.99
C ALA A 67 -38.23 25.02 6.93
N ALA A 68 -37.64 24.11 6.13
CA ALA A 68 -36.20 24.00 5.94
C ALA A 68 -35.61 25.24 5.25
N VAL A 69 -36.31 25.81 4.27
CA VAL A 69 -35.93 27.04 3.57
C VAL A 69 -35.94 28.24 4.54
N GLU A 70 -37.03 28.42 5.29
CA GLU A 70 -37.15 29.52 6.25
C GLU A 70 -36.05 29.42 7.34
N GLU A 71 -35.78 28.22 7.85
CA GLU A 71 -34.72 28.00 8.84
C GLU A 71 -33.32 28.31 8.27
N HIS A 72 -33.04 27.89 7.04
CA HIS A 72 -31.76 28.17 6.37
C HIS A 72 -31.50 29.68 6.25
N PHE A 73 -32.48 30.44 5.75
CA PHE A 73 -32.33 31.88 5.61
C PHE A 73 -32.39 32.63 6.94
N ARG A 74 -33.12 32.12 7.95
CA ARG A 74 -33.08 32.66 9.32
C ARG A 74 -31.68 32.51 9.91
N SER A 75 -31.05 31.35 9.75
CA SER A 75 -29.67 31.08 10.18
C SER A 75 -28.69 32.05 9.51
N LEU A 76 -28.79 32.23 8.18
CA LEU A 76 -27.97 33.20 7.44
C LEU A 76 -28.14 34.65 7.91
N ARG A 77 -29.38 35.09 8.20
CA ARG A 77 -29.66 36.44 8.71
C ARG A 77 -29.19 36.65 10.15
N SER A 78 -29.09 35.58 10.93
CA SER A 78 -28.61 35.60 12.32
C SER A 78 -27.09 35.49 12.47
N ALA A 79 -26.35 35.26 11.38
CA ALA A 79 -24.89 35.20 11.42
C ALA A 79 -24.32 36.52 12.01
N GLY A 80 -23.45 36.39 13.02
CA GLY A 80 -22.98 37.53 13.82
C GLY A 80 -22.30 38.64 13.01
N ARG A 81 -22.39 39.89 13.50
CA ARG A 81 -21.85 41.10 12.84
C ARG A 81 -20.33 41.32 13.02
N GLY A 82 -19.63 40.42 13.71
CA GLY A 82 -18.18 40.54 13.93
C GLY A 82 -17.77 41.39 15.14
N ASP A 83 -18.64 41.49 16.16
CA ASP A 83 -18.43 42.29 17.37
C ASP A 83 -17.80 41.49 18.54
N GLU A 84 -17.35 40.25 18.30
CA GLU A 84 -16.80 39.38 19.33
C GLU A 84 -15.47 39.91 19.91
N SER A 85 -15.30 39.79 21.23
CA SER A 85 -14.06 40.15 21.92
C SER A 85 -12.92 39.20 21.56
N ARG A 86 -11.66 39.61 21.80
CA ARG A 86 -10.49 38.75 21.63
C ARG A 86 -10.65 37.42 22.36
N GLU A 87 -11.12 37.46 23.60
CA GLU A 87 -11.30 36.28 24.46
C GLU A 87 -12.42 35.37 23.95
N GLN A 88 -13.49 35.95 23.39
CA GLN A 88 -14.56 35.18 22.76
C GLN A 88 -14.05 34.48 21.50
N ILE A 89 -13.33 35.20 20.63
CA ILE A 89 -12.73 34.61 19.42
C ILE A 89 -11.80 33.45 19.81
N LEU A 90 -10.87 33.65 20.74
CA LEU A 90 -9.95 32.60 21.17
C LEU A 90 -10.67 31.39 21.80
N ARG A 91 -11.84 31.59 22.44
CA ARG A 91 -12.60 30.50 23.04
C ARG A 91 -13.33 29.64 22.00
N GLU A 92 -13.85 30.25 20.94
CA GLU A 92 -14.81 29.61 20.02
C GLU A 92 -14.23 29.33 18.61
N VAL A 93 -13.03 29.84 18.33
CA VAL A 93 -12.37 29.65 17.03
C VAL A 93 -12.01 28.21 16.76
N HIS A 94 -12.20 27.78 15.52
CA HIS A 94 -11.79 26.49 14.99
C HIS A 94 -11.07 26.69 13.65
N CYS A 95 -10.15 25.78 13.34
CA CYS A 95 -9.64 25.63 11.99
C CYS A 95 -10.74 25.03 11.10
N ARG A 96 -10.94 25.59 9.91
CA ARG A 96 -11.99 25.13 8.98
C ARG A 96 -11.43 24.85 7.59
N LEU A 97 -11.74 23.67 7.07
CA LEU A 97 -11.62 23.33 5.66
C LEU A 97 -12.87 23.78 4.89
N LEU A 98 -12.65 24.41 3.75
CA LEU A 98 -13.69 24.88 2.83
C LEU A 98 -13.42 24.38 1.41
N PRO A 99 -14.47 24.17 0.60
CA PRO A 99 -14.30 23.92 -0.83
C PRO A 99 -13.65 25.13 -1.49
N HIS A 100 -12.73 24.91 -2.43
CA HIS A 100 -12.11 26.00 -3.18
C HIS A 100 -13.14 26.91 -3.87
N GLY A 101 -14.19 26.34 -4.46
CA GLY A 101 -15.28 27.09 -5.10
C GLY A 101 -16.11 27.96 -4.16
N SER A 102 -15.91 27.89 -2.83
CA SER A 102 -16.57 28.78 -1.87
C SER A 102 -15.88 30.15 -1.72
N PHE A 103 -14.67 30.34 -2.28
CA PHE A 103 -13.96 31.62 -2.23
C PHE A 103 -14.25 32.46 -3.47
N THR A 104 -15.23 33.35 -3.35
CA THR A 104 -15.49 34.40 -4.35
C THR A 104 -14.45 35.52 -4.25
N PRO A 105 -14.27 36.37 -5.28
CA PRO A 105 -13.39 37.54 -5.20
C PRO A 105 -13.63 38.42 -3.96
N GLU A 106 -14.88 38.59 -3.54
CA GLU A 106 -15.27 39.36 -2.36
C GLU A 106 -14.84 38.67 -1.06
N THR A 107 -14.97 37.35 -0.99
CA THR A 107 -14.54 36.56 0.17
C THR A 107 -13.02 36.56 0.30
N ILE A 108 -12.29 36.47 -0.82
CA ILE A 108 -10.82 36.55 -0.86
C ILE A 108 -10.33 37.91 -0.34
N GLN A 109 -11.01 39.00 -0.69
CA GLN A 109 -10.63 40.34 -0.24
C GLN A 109 -10.79 40.55 1.28
N THR A 110 -11.72 39.83 1.90
CA THR A 110 -12.04 39.95 3.33
C THR A 110 -11.34 38.92 4.22
N MET A 111 -10.73 37.88 3.62
CA MET A 111 -10.03 36.79 4.31
C MET A 111 -8.68 36.52 3.65
N ARG A 112 -7.79 37.53 3.57
CA ARG A 112 -6.47 37.39 2.96
C ARG A 112 -5.56 36.42 3.69
N TYR A 113 -5.83 36.12 4.96
CA TYR A 113 -5.12 35.07 5.71
C TYR A 113 -5.46 33.65 5.24
N ALA A 114 -6.57 33.46 4.52
CA ALA A 114 -6.98 32.15 4.02
C ALA A 114 -5.98 31.66 2.97
N ARG A 115 -5.75 30.34 2.93
CA ARG A 115 -4.74 29.74 2.04
C ARG A 115 -5.18 28.41 1.50
N LEU A 116 -4.74 28.10 0.28
CA LEU A 116 -4.90 26.77 -0.29
C LEU A 116 -4.05 25.78 0.52
N VAL A 117 -4.69 24.70 0.97
CA VAL A 117 -4.04 23.60 1.69
C VAL A 117 -3.61 22.52 0.71
N ALA A 118 -4.49 22.23 -0.24
CA ALA A 118 -4.31 21.34 -1.38
C ALA A 118 -5.35 21.71 -2.44
N ASP A 119 -5.22 21.20 -3.66
CA ASP A 119 -6.19 21.47 -4.72
C ASP A 119 -7.61 21.10 -4.28
N GLY A 120 -8.52 22.07 -4.31
CA GLY A 120 -9.89 21.91 -3.86
C GLY A 120 -10.15 22.21 -2.38
N LEU A 121 -9.11 22.40 -1.55
CA LEU A 121 -9.21 22.65 -0.10
C LEU A 121 -8.59 23.98 0.32
N VAL A 122 -9.39 24.83 0.94
CA VAL A 122 -8.94 26.11 1.51
C VAL A 122 -9.08 26.08 3.02
N PHE A 123 -8.04 26.60 3.70
CA PHE A 123 -8.04 26.83 5.13
C PHE A 123 -8.55 28.23 5.46
N ALA A 124 -9.43 28.31 6.46
CA ALA A 124 -9.82 29.56 7.11
C ALA A 124 -10.17 29.34 8.59
N TYR A 125 -10.36 30.42 9.34
CA TYR A 125 -10.80 30.37 10.73
C TYR A 125 -12.29 30.63 10.82
N ALA A 126 -12.97 29.92 11.71
CA ALA A 126 -14.40 30.09 11.93
C ALA A 126 -14.75 29.98 13.41
N LEU A 127 -15.78 30.72 13.84
CA LEU A 127 -16.38 30.59 15.16
C LEU A 127 -17.53 29.59 15.09
N ASP A 128 -17.53 28.64 16.02
CA ASP A 128 -18.66 27.74 16.22
C ASP A 128 -19.70 28.43 17.12
N GLN A 129 -20.78 28.94 16.52
CA GLN A 129 -21.85 29.62 17.26
C GLN A 129 -23.05 28.68 17.40
N PRO A 130 -23.89 28.84 18.45
CA PRO A 130 -24.97 27.89 18.75
C PRO A 130 -25.94 27.57 17.60
N ALA A 131 -26.10 28.47 16.62
CA ALA A 131 -27.02 28.31 15.50
C ALA A 131 -26.38 28.49 14.11
N THR A 132 -25.11 28.92 14.05
CA THR A 132 -24.43 29.26 12.78
C THR A 132 -22.93 29.02 12.89
N VAL A 133 -22.25 28.92 11.76
CA VAL A 133 -20.78 29.03 11.74
C VAL A 133 -20.40 30.34 11.08
N ARG A 134 -19.67 31.19 11.82
CA ARG A 134 -19.21 32.49 11.31
C ARG A 134 -17.75 32.40 10.88
N MET A 135 -17.46 32.72 9.62
CA MET A 135 -16.08 32.85 9.15
C MET A 135 -15.44 34.12 9.72
N LEU A 136 -14.19 34.03 10.18
CA LEU A 136 -13.42 35.20 10.61
C LEU A 136 -12.91 35.96 9.39
N THR A 137 -12.93 37.29 9.47
CA THR A 137 -12.37 38.20 8.47
C THR A 137 -11.00 38.73 8.91
N ASP A 138 -10.25 39.39 8.02
CA ASP A 138 -8.97 40.01 8.37
C ASP A 138 -9.07 40.97 9.57
N PRO A 139 -10.10 41.83 9.69
CA PRO A 139 -10.31 42.62 10.91
C PRO A 139 -10.48 41.79 12.20
N ASP A 140 -11.12 40.62 12.12
CA ASP A 140 -11.29 39.76 13.29
C ASP A 140 -9.97 39.13 13.73
N VAL A 141 -9.16 38.65 12.77
CA VAL A 141 -7.82 38.13 13.03
C VAL A 141 -6.92 39.22 13.62
N ALA A 142 -6.98 40.43 13.04
CA ALA A 142 -6.25 41.60 13.55
C ALA A 142 -6.69 42.01 14.97
N ARG A 143 -7.96 41.82 15.34
CA ARG A 143 -8.47 42.10 16.69
C ARG A 143 -7.84 41.21 17.75
N VAL A 144 -7.48 39.97 17.40
CA VAL A 144 -6.75 39.08 18.30
C VAL A 144 -5.29 39.55 18.44
N GLY A 145 -4.69 40.01 17.34
CA GLY A 145 -3.37 40.63 17.30
C GLY A 145 -2.20 39.66 17.55
N ASP A 146 -2.48 38.37 17.65
CA ASP A 146 -1.53 37.27 17.87
C ASP A 146 -2.02 36.04 17.11
N GLU A 147 -1.51 35.85 15.89
CA GLU A 147 -1.91 34.74 15.00
C GLU A 147 -1.47 33.38 15.55
N ASP A 148 -0.37 33.30 16.30
CA ASP A 148 0.09 32.05 16.91
C ASP A 148 -0.85 31.63 18.04
N ALA A 149 -1.30 32.58 18.87
CA ALA A 149 -2.34 32.31 19.87
C ALA A 149 -3.67 31.91 19.22
N LEU A 150 -4.07 32.58 18.14
CA LEU A 150 -5.27 32.24 17.37
C LEU A 150 -5.19 30.81 16.80
N GLY A 151 -4.06 30.47 16.18
CA GLY A 151 -3.81 29.16 15.60
C GLY A 151 -3.81 28.05 16.65
N ARG A 152 -3.16 28.26 17.80
CA ARG A 152 -3.16 27.29 18.91
C ARG A 152 -4.56 27.07 19.46
N ALA A 153 -5.30 28.14 19.71
CA ALA A 153 -6.68 28.05 20.20
C ALA A 153 -7.59 27.31 19.22
N ALA A 154 -7.47 27.63 17.92
CA ALA A 154 -8.24 26.99 16.85
C ALA A 154 -7.96 25.49 16.73
N TYR A 155 -6.69 25.11 16.88
CA TYR A 155 -6.25 23.73 16.90
C TYR A 155 -6.74 22.98 18.14
N GLU A 156 -6.59 23.56 19.33
CA GLU A 156 -7.03 22.95 20.58
C GLU A 156 -8.55 22.71 20.58
N ASN A 157 -9.33 23.69 20.12
CA ASN A 157 -10.78 23.54 19.99
C ASN A 157 -11.14 22.43 18.99
N LEU A 158 -10.47 22.39 17.83
CA LEU A 158 -10.68 21.35 16.83
C LEU A 158 -10.38 19.94 17.35
N THR A 159 -9.37 19.76 18.21
CA THR A 159 -9.04 18.44 18.80
C THR A 159 -10.11 17.92 19.76
N ARG A 160 -10.93 18.81 20.33
CA ARG A 160 -12.04 18.48 21.24
C ARG A 160 -13.35 18.20 20.51
N VAL A 161 -13.42 18.41 19.20
CA VAL A 161 -14.62 18.12 18.40
C VAL A 161 -14.93 16.62 18.49
N PRO A 162 -16.12 16.24 18.98
CA PRO A 162 -16.50 14.84 19.13
C PRO A 162 -16.66 14.17 17.76
N VAL A 163 -16.16 12.94 17.67
CA VAL A 163 -16.23 12.11 16.46
C VAL A 163 -16.62 10.69 16.84
N GLN A 164 -17.31 10.02 15.93
CA GLN A 164 -17.43 8.58 15.86
C GLN A 164 -16.37 8.05 14.89
N HIS A 165 -15.91 6.84 15.15
CA HIS A 165 -14.86 6.20 14.39
C HIS A 165 -15.21 4.73 14.21
N GLU A 166 -15.14 4.27 12.97
CA GLU A 166 -15.36 2.88 12.59
C GLU A 166 -14.32 2.42 11.56
N GLU A 167 -14.04 1.13 11.57
CA GLU A 167 -13.22 0.48 10.57
C GLU A 167 -14.14 -0.19 9.53
N ILE A 168 -13.96 0.17 8.26
CA ILE A 168 -14.67 -0.41 7.13
C ILE A 168 -13.73 -1.41 6.47
N ALA A 169 -14.00 -2.69 6.67
CA ALA A 169 -13.29 -3.80 6.02
C ALA A 169 -14.29 -4.61 5.18
N LEU A 170 -14.01 -4.73 3.88
CA LEU A 170 -14.78 -5.57 2.94
C LEU A 170 -13.81 -6.59 2.31
N GLU A 171 -14.27 -7.82 2.07
CA GLU A 171 -13.45 -8.83 1.40
C GLU A 171 -12.96 -8.33 0.05
N GLY A 172 -11.64 -8.42 -0.18
CA GLY A 172 -11.00 -7.96 -1.42
C GLY A 172 -10.84 -6.44 -1.56
N ARG A 173 -10.97 -5.67 -0.47
CA ARG A 173 -10.77 -4.20 -0.46
C ARG A 173 -9.80 -3.74 0.62
N ALA A 174 -9.27 -2.53 0.46
CA ALA A 174 -8.47 -1.91 1.50
C ALA A 174 -9.32 -1.58 2.74
N VAL A 175 -8.70 -1.72 3.92
CA VAL A 175 -9.33 -1.34 5.18
C VAL A 175 -9.35 0.18 5.29
N LEU A 176 -10.53 0.78 5.38
CA LEU A 176 -10.71 2.23 5.50
C LEU A 176 -11.09 2.59 6.93
N GLN A 177 -10.54 3.69 7.42
CA GLN A 177 -10.89 4.29 8.71
C GLN A 177 -11.89 5.42 8.44
N SER A 178 -13.13 5.26 8.87
CA SER A 178 -14.22 6.24 8.70
C SER A 178 -14.41 7.02 9.99
N VAL A 179 -14.35 8.35 9.90
CA VAL A 179 -14.47 9.28 11.02
C VAL A 179 -15.57 10.28 10.69
N TYR A 180 -16.64 10.27 11.48
CA TYR A 180 -17.83 11.08 11.20
C TYR A 180 -18.46 11.64 12.48
N GLY A 181 -19.34 12.64 12.35
CA GLY A 181 -20.07 13.18 13.50
C GLY A 181 -20.93 14.38 13.16
N ASP A 182 -21.67 14.87 14.15
CA ASP A 182 -22.66 15.94 13.94
C ASP A 182 -22.03 17.33 13.73
N SER A 183 -20.80 17.52 14.20
CA SER A 183 -20.13 18.82 14.09
C SER A 183 -19.69 19.10 12.65
N PRO A 184 -19.92 20.31 12.11
CA PRO A 184 -19.45 20.69 10.77
C PRO A 184 -17.92 20.86 10.70
N PHE A 185 -17.20 20.64 11.80
CA PHE A 185 -15.75 20.74 11.89
C PHE A 185 -15.03 19.39 11.81
N VAL A 186 -15.76 18.26 11.75
CA VAL A 186 -15.15 16.91 11.71
C VAL A 186 -14.14 16.79 10.58
N ALA A 187 -14.51 17.17 9.34
CA ALA A 187 -13.59 17.09 8.21
C ALA A 187 -12.33 17.95 8.38
N SER A 188 -12.43 19.05 9.12
CA SER A 188 -11.30 19.95 9.36
C SER A 188 -10.21 19.30 10.22
N ARG A 189 -10.53 18.23 10.94
CA ARG A 189 -9.54 17.42 11.67
C ARG A 189 -8.53 16.74 10.73
N ALA A 190 -8.82 16.60 9.44
CA ALA A 190 -7.87 16.11 8.44
C ALA A 190 -6.62 17.02 8.29
N LEU A 191 -6.70 18.29 8.68
CA LEU A 191 -5.52 19.18 8.77
C LEU A 191 -4.43 18.63 9.69
N TYR A 192 -4.83 17.81 10.68
CA TYR A 192 -3.98 17.22 11.69
C TYR A 192 -4.12 15.69 11.70
N LEU A 193 -4.19 15.08 10.51
CA LEU A 193 -4.51 13.66 10.33
C LEU A 193 -3.65 12.73 11.19
N GLY A 194 -2.34 12.97 11.32
CA GLY A 194 -1.46 12.17 12.17
C GLY A 194 -1.85 12.18 13.65
N GLN A 195 -2.29 13.33 14.17
CA GLN A 195 -2.76 13.40 15.54
C GLN A 195 -4.16 12.82 15.69
N LEU A 196 -5.05 13.04 14.71
CA LEU A 196 -6.37 12.41 14.69
C LEU A 196 -6.23 10.89 14.77
N HIS A 197 -5.37 10.31 13.93
CA HIS A 197 -5.08 8.89 13.95
C HIS A 197 -4.59 8.43 15.32
N HIS A 198 -3.59 9.10 15.89
CA HIS A 198 -3.07 8.77 17.21
C HIS A 198 -4.11 8.84 18.32
N GLN A 199 -5.01 9.82 18.29
CA GLN A 199 -6.08 9.93 19.28
C GLN A 199 -7.10 8.79 19.16
N LEU A 200 -7.36 8.29 17.94
CA LEU A 200 -8.35 7.24 17.69
C LEU A 200 -7.79 5.84 17.94
N THR A 201 -6.54 5.59 17.53
CA THR A 201 -5.95 4.24 17.50
C THR A 201 -4.86 4.02 18.55
N GLY A 202 -4.31 5.09 19.12
CA GLY A 202 -3.11 5.05 19.97
C GLY A 202 -1.79 4.90 19.20
N ALA A 203 -1.82 4.66 17.88
CA ALA A 203 -0.63 4.48 17.05
C ALA A 203 -0.25 5.78 16.31
N SER A 204 1.01 5.92 15.93
CA SER A 204 1.41 6.99 14.99
C SER A 204 1.11 6.55 13.56
N LEU A 205 0.85 7.51 12.66
CA LEU A 205 0.77 7.18 11.25
C LEU A 205 2.11 6.61 10.76
N PRO A 206 2.08 5.68 9.79
CA PRO A 206 3.30 5.19 9.14
C PRO A 206 4.12 6.31 8.51
N ASP A 207 5.41 6.07 8.30
CA ASP A 207 6.32 7.03 7.67
C ASP A 207 5.86 7.45 6.26
N ALA A 208 5.19 6.56 5.54
CA ALA A 208 4.62 6.87 4.22
C ALA A 208 3.34 7.71 4.27
N GLY A 209 2.78 7.93 5.47
CA GLY A 209 1.60 8.74 5.70
C GLY A 209 0.28 8.00 5.49
N ALA A 210 -0.71 8.70 4.96
CA ALA A 210 -2.06 8.17 4.75
C ALA A 210 -2.72 8.75 3.50
N LEU A 211 -3.51 7.94 2.81
CA LEU A 211 -4.47 8.42 1.82
C LEU A 211 -5.76 8.81 2.54
N PHE A 212 -6.42 9.89 2.10
CA PHE A 212 -7.70 10.29 2.70
C PHE A 212 -8.61 11.04 1.73
N VAL A 213 -9.89 11.04 2.06
CA VAL A 213 -10.95 11.84 1.42
C VAL A 213 -11.71 12.62 2.48
N VAL A 214 -12.23 13.79 2.08
CA VAL A 214 -13.09 14.65 2.90
C VAL A 214 -14.35 15.00 2.09
N PRO A 215 -15.24 14.01 1.85
CA PRO A 215 -16.38 14.14 0.94
C PRO A 215 -17.36 15.22 1.38
N THR A 216 -17.63 15.30 2.69
CA THR A 216 -18.49 16.30 3.32
C THR A 216 -17.80 16.91 4.53
N ARG A 217 -18.30 18.05 5.03
CA ARG A 217 -17.76 18.68 6.25
C ARG A 217 -17.86 17.82 7.53
N HIS A 218 -18.63 16.74 7.49
CA HIS A 218 -18.90 15.87 8.64
C HIS A 218 -18.19 14.51 8.56
N LEU A 219 -17.42 14.24 7.51
CA LEU A 219 -16.88 12.92 7.22
C LEU A 219 -15.44 13.00 6.70
N ILE A 220 -14.58 12.16 7.28
CA ILE A 220 -13.25 11.82 6.79
C ILE A 220 -13.24 10.31 6.58
N ALA A 221 -12.74 9.83 5.44
CA ALA A 221 -12.32 8.44 5.31
C ALA A 221 -10.84 8.41 4.93
N TYR A 222 -10.05 7.56 5.59
CA TYR A 222 -8.62 7.50 5.36
C TYR A 222 -8.07 6.09 5.48
N HIS A 223 -6.94 5.84 4.83
CA HIS A 223 -6.20 4.59 4.85
C HIS A 223 -4.74 4.88 5.19
N PRO A 224 -4.24 4.47 6.39
CA PRO A 224 -2.83 4.52 6.70
C PRO A 224 -2.01 3.66 5.73
N ILE A 225 -0.94 4.21 5.16
CA ILE A 225 -0.13 3.52 4.17
C ILE A 225 0.87 2.60 4.90
N VAL A 226 0.46 1.37 5.16
CA VAL A 226 1.24 0.36 5.90
C VAL A 226 1.93 -0.67 5.01
N ASP A 227 1.32 -0.99 3.87
CA ASP A 227 1.76 -2.05 2.95
C ASP A 227 1.20 -1.81 1.52
N GLY A 228 1.27 -2.83 0.67
CA GLY A 228 0.79 -2.78 -0.71
C GLY A 228 -0.71 -2.56 -0.89
N SER A 229 -1.54 -2.71 0.16
CA SER A 229 -2.99 -2.42 0.09
C SER A 229 -3.31 -0.97 -0.28
N VAL A 230 -2.30 -0.08 -0.23
CA VAL A 230 -2.38 1.29 -0.75
C VAL A 230 -2.83 1.36 -2.21
N ALA A 231 -2.52 0.35 -3.05
CA ALA A 231 -2.97 0.32 -4.44
C ALA A 231 -4.51 0.19 -4.54
N ASP A 232 -5.10 -0.70 -3.74
CA ASP A 232 -6.56 -0.87 -3.66
C ASP A 232 -7.22 0.34 -2.99
N ALA A 233 -6.57 0.87 -1.94
CA ALA A 233 -7.06 2.01 -1.18
C ALA A 233 -7.28 3.26 -2.04
N VAL A 234 -6.45 3.49 -3.06
CA VAL A 234 -6.64 4.62 -4.00
C VAL A 234 -8.01 4.56 -4.67
N ASN A 235 -8.37 3.39 -5.21
CA ASN A 235 -9.63 3.22 -5.94
C ASN A 235 -10.83 3.16 -4.98
N ASP A 236 -10.67 2.48 -3.84
CA ASP A 236 -11.72 2.38 -2.83
C ASP A 236 -12.06 3.73 -2.22
N LEU A 237 -11.05 4.54 -1.87
CA LEU A 237 -11.26 5.90 -1.37
C LEU A 237 -11.86 6.82 -2.45
N ALA A 238 -11.44 6.69 -3.71
CA ALA A 238 -12.03 7.46 -4.80
C ALA A 238 -13.53 7.17 -4.99
N ALA A 239 -13.89 5.88 -5.04
CA ALA A 239 -15.29 5.46 -5.18
C ALA A 239 -16.13 5.85 -3.97
N TYR A 240 -15.63 5.58 -2.76
CA TYR A 240 -16.29 5.94 -1.51
C TYR A 240 -16.47 7.46 -1.38
N GLY A 241 -15.40 8.22 -1.63
CA GLY A 241 -15.38 9.68 -1.54
C GLY A 241 -16.33 10.33 -2.54
N LEU A 242 -16.38 9.86 -3.79
CA LEU A 242 -17.29 10.40 -4.78
C LEU A 242 -18.76 10.16 -4.40
N GLY A 243 -19.13 8.92 -4.03
CA GLY A 243 -20.49 8.60 -3.62
C GLY A 243 -20.94 9.41 -2.39
N ALA A 244 -20.09 9.46 -1.36
CA ALA A 244 -20.38 10.24 -0.16
C ALA A 244 -20.45 11.76 -0.41
N HIS A 245 -19.71 12.27 -1.39
CA HIS A 245 -19.73 13.68 -1.78
C HIS A 245 -21.04 14.06 -2.49
N GLU A 246 -21.60 13.16 -3.30
CA GLU A 246 -22.85 13.38 -4.04
C GLU A 246 -24.10 13.23 -3.17
N ASP A 247 -24.07 12.29 -2.21
CA ASP A 247 -25.23 11.94 -1.39
C ASP A 247 -25.31 12.71 -0.06
N GLY A 248 -24.17 13.11 0.52
CA GLY A 248 -24.12 13.73 1.84
C GLY A 248 -24.32 15.25 1.85
N PRO A 249 -25.00 15.82 2.87
CA PRO A 249 -25.16 17.27 2.98
C PRO A 249 -23.85 17.95 3.37
N GLY A 250 -23.57 19.10 2.76
CA GLY A 250 -22.36 19.87 3.08
C GLY A 250 -21.12 19.33 2.40
N SER A 251 -21.26 18.97 1.12
CA SER A 251 -20.18 18.53 0.25
C SER A 251 -18.98 19.46 0.32
N LEU A 252 -17.79 18.86 0.44
CA LEU A 252 -16.54 19.56 0.60
C LEU A 252 -15.58 19.27 -0.54
N SER A 253 -15.14 18.02 -0.71
CA SER A 253 -14.30 17.64 -1.84
C SER A 253 -14.46 16.16 -2.24
N PRO A 254 -14.62 15.83 -3.54
CA PRO A 254 -14.63 14.44 -4.01
C PRO A 254 -13.22 13.87 -4.25
N ARG A 255 -12.17 14.71 -4.14
CA ARG A 255 -10.79 14.33 -4.45
C ARG A 255 -10.17 13.41 -3.39
N VAL A 256 -9.26 12.56 -3.84
CA VAL A 256 -8.34 11.78 -2.99
C VAL A 256 -7.10 12.62 -2.71
N TYR A 257 -6.66 12.59 -1.45
CA TYR A 257 -5.49 13.30 -0.97
C TYR A 257 -4.49 12.34 -0.35
N TRP A 258 -3.22 12.71 -0.38
CA TRP A 258 -2.15 12.06 0.36
C TRP A 258 -1.62 13.01 1.42
N TRP A 259 -1.68 12.58 2.67
CA TRP A 259 -1.03 13.24 3.80
C TRP A 259 0.34 12.60 4.05
N HIS A 260 1.40 13.40 4.07
CA HIS A 260 2.75 12.96 4.38
C HIS A 260 3.59 14.10 4.98
N ASP A 261 4.21 13.85 6.13
CA ASP A 261 5.05 14.82 6.87
C ASP A 261 4.40 16.21 7.02
N GLY A 262 3.12 16.24 7.39
CA GLY A 262 2.38 17.48 7.50
C GLY A 262 2.17 18.21 6.17
N ARG A 263 2.18 17.52 5.04
CA ARG A 263 1.77 18.09 3.74
C ARG A 263 0.58 17.31 3.20
N ILE A 264 -0.34 18.02 2.54
CA ILE A 264 -1.50 17.44 1.89
C ILE A 264 -1.34 17.67 0.39
N THR A 265 -1.34 16.60 -0.40
CA THR A 265 -1.21 16.64 -1.86
C THR A 265 -2.45 16.02 -2.48
N SER A 266 -3.09 16.69 -3.44
CA SER A 266 -4.20 16.08 -4.17
C SER A 266 -3.66 15.06 -5.17
N LEU A 267 -4.25 13.87 -5.18
CA LEU A 267 -3.96 12.83 -6.16
C LEU A 267 -4.95 12.88 -7.33
N THR A 268 -6.10 13.51 -7.14
CA THR A 268 -7.13 13.60 -8.17
C THR A 268 -6.89 14.80 -9.07
N VAL A 269 -6.77 14.56 -10.37
CA VAL A 269 -6.81 15.59 -11.40
C VAL A 269 -8.20 15.57 -12.03
N ILE A 270 -8.87 16.73 -12.02
CA ILE A 270 -10.20 16.92 -12.59
C ILE A 270 -10.03 17.68 -13.91
N ASP A 271 -10.44 17.07 -15.02
CA ASP A 271 -10.58 17.75 -16.29
C ASP A 271 -12.05 18.19 -16.46
N GLU A 272 -12.30 19.48 -16.22
CA GLU A 272 -13.65 20.04 -16.31
C GLU A 272 -14.21 20.05 -17.75
N ALA A 273 -13.34 20.11 -18.76
CA ALA A 273 -13.76 20.10 -20.16
C ALA A 273 -14.16 18.68 -20.62
N ALA A 274 -13.39 17.68 -20.20
CA ALA A 274 -13.67 16.27 -20.48
C ALA A 274 -14.66 15.63 -19.49
N LYS A 275 -15.00 16.32 -18.39
CA LYS A 275 -15.77 15.79 -17.26
C LYS A 275 -15.20 14.48 -16.73
N SER A 276 -13.87 14.38 -16.64
CA SER A 276 -13.17 13.18 -16.21
C SER A 276 -12.41 13.41 -14.91
N PHE A 277 -12.32 12.34 -14.11
CA PHE A 277 -11.50 12.27 -12.91
C PHE A 277 -10.40 11.24 -13.17
N SER A 278 -9.15 11.62 -12.94
CA SER A 278 -8.02 10.69 -12.99
C SER A 278 -7.22 10.78 -11.70
N ILE A 279 -6.62 9.67 -11.30
CA ILE A 279 -5.70 9.64 -10.17
C ILE A 279 -4.27 9.70 -10.72
N GLN A 280 -3.52 10.71 -10.29
CA GLN A 280 -2.12 10.93 -10.62
C GLN A 280 -1.29 11.03 -9.33
N PRO A 281 -0.80 9.90 -8.81
CA PRO A 281 0.09 9.91 -7.66
C PRO A 281 1.43 10.60 -7.98
N PRO A 282 1.97 11.46 -7.10
CA PRO A 282 3.29 12.05 -7.30
C PRO A 282 4.38 10.99 -7.28
N SER A 283 5.50 11.24 -7.96
CA SER A 283 6.63 10.30 -8.04
C SER A 283 7.17 9.88 -6.67
N GLU A 284 7.11 10.76 -5.67
CA GLU A 284 7.48 10.43 -4.30
C GLU A 284 6.57 9.35 -3.69
N LEU A 285 5.24 9.50 -3.84
CA LEU A 285 4.28 8.50 -3.39
C LEU A 285 4.47 7.19 -4.14
N LEU A 286 4.65 7.22 -5.47
CA LEU A 286 4.92 6.02 -6.26
C LEU A 286 6.19 5.30 -5.80
N THR A 287 7.25 6.04 -5.47
CA THR A 287 8.50 5.45 -4.95
C THR A 287 8.25 4.79 -3.60
N ARG A 288 7.49 5.43 -2.72
CA ARG A 288 7.12 4.87 -1.41
C ARG A 288 6.23 3.64 -1.54
N MET A 289 5.22 3.69 -2.40
CA MET A 289 4.35 2.55 -2.71
C MET A 289 5.18 1.36 -3.22
N ARG A 290 6.14 1.58 -4.14
CA ARG A 290 7.07 0.53 -4.58
C ARG A 290 7.85 -0.08 -3.41
N THR A 291 8.31 0.76 -2.47
CA THR A 291 8.98 0.28 -1.26
C THR A 291 8.06 -0.31 -0.18
N LEU A 292 6.72 -0.27 -0.35
CA LEU A 292 5.71 -0.73 0.62
C LEU A 292 4.94 -1.95 0.15
N VAL A 293 4.88 -2.17 -1.16
CA VAL A 293 4.70 -3.50 -1.75
C VAL A 293 5.98 -4.33 -1.51
N ARG A 294 6.58 -4.22 -0.31
CA ARG A 294 7.65 -5.13 0.09
C ARG A 294 7.00 -6.46 0.23
N LEU A 295 7.65 -7.40 -0.38
CA LEU A 295 7.32 -8.76 -0.13
C LEU A 295 7.58 -9.12 1.34
N ASP A 296 6.85 -10.06 1.89
CA ASP A 296 7.14 -10.69 3.17
C ASP A 296 8.55 -11.32 3.14
N ASP A 297 8.99 -11.88 4.26
CA ASP A 297 10.30 -12.56 4.34
C ASP A 297 10.44 -13.69 3.29
N ALA A 298 9.32 -14.18 2.74
CA ALA A 298 9.20 -15.17 1.70
C ALA A 298 8.94 -14.59 0.28
N GLY A 299 9.16 -13.30 0.03
CA GLY A 299 9.02 -12.77 -1.34
C GLY A 299 7.58 -12.77 -1.88
N ARG A 300 6.56 -12.63 -1.02
CA ARG A 300 5.12 -12.54 -1.34
C ARG A 300 4.49 -11.22 -0.89
N ILE A 301 3.39 -10.76 -1.45
CA ILE A 301 2.72 -9.55 -0.95
C ILE A 301 2.20 -9.82 0.49
N PRO A 302 2.66 -9.08 1.53
CA PRO A 302 2.38 -9.41 2.91
C PRO A 302 0.91 -9.24 3.25
N GLY A 303 0.34 -10.24 3.91
CA GLY A 303 -0.77 -10.05 4.85
C GLY A 303 -0.21 -9.85 6.25
N ARG A 304 -0.23 -8.61 6.76
CA ARG A 304 0.10 -8.18 8.14
C ARG A 304 1.49 -8.55 8.71
N GLY A 305 2.29 -7.49 8.96
CA GLY A 305 3.11 -7.30 10.16
C GLY A 305 4.44 -8.06 10.27
N ARG A 306 5.56 -7.34 10.10
CA ARG A 306 6.93 -7.85 10.32
C ARG A 306 7.58 -7.25 11.57
N THR A 307 8.38 -8.06 12.25
CA THR A 307 9.33 -7.69 13.32
C THR A 307 10.72 -8.22 12.95
N ASP A 308 11.79 -7.55 13.38
CA ASP A 308 13.16 -8.03 13.22
C ASP A 308 13.34 -9.34 14.02
N VAL A 309 13.46 -10.47 13.31
CA VAL A 309 13.64 -11.80 13.93
C VAL A 309 15.10 -12.25 13.79
N THR A 310 15.70 -12.70 14.89
CA THR A 310 17.08 -13.24 14.90
C THR A 310 17.15 -14.70 14.46
N ALA A 311 18.31 -15.17 13.98
CA ALA A 311 18.52 -16.58 13.58
C ALA A 311 18.18 -17.57 14.71
N SER A 312 18.51 -17.24 15.96
CA SER A 312 18.17 -18.06 17.13
C SER A 312 16.66 -18.16 17.37
N GLN A 313 15.91 -17.06 17.17
CA GLN A 313 14.45 -17.10 17.27
C GLN A 313 13.84 -17.93 16.14
N LEU A 314 14.35 -17.80 14.91
CA LEU A 314 13.94 -18.64 13.78
C LEU A 314 14.23 -20.11 14.04
N ALA A 315 15.38 -20.45 14.62
CA ALA A 315 15.75 -21.82 14.99
C ALA A 315 14.79 -22.40 16.05
N GLY A 316 14.42 -21.60 17.05
CA GLY A 316 13.43 -21.96 18.06
C GLY A 316 12.07 -22.27 17.44
N THR A 317 11.53 -21.34 16.64
CA THR A 317 10.23 -21.50 15.96
C THR A 317 10.23 -22.70 14.99
N ALA A 318 11.28 -22.84 14.19
CA ALA A 318 11.50 -23.99 13.31
C ALA A 318 11.50 -25.32 14.08
N GLY A 319 12.24 -25.38 15.20
CA GLY A 319 12.30 -26.54 16.06
C GLY A 319 10.94 -26.88 16.68
N GLU A 320 10.16 -25.89 17.10
CA GLU A 320 8.81 -26.11 17.62
C GLU A 320 7.86 -26.68 16.56
N LEU A 321 7.88 -26.11 15.35
CA LEU A 321 7.06 -26.58 14.23
C LEU A 321 7.43 -28.01 13.83
N LEU A 322 8.72 -28.32 13.69
CA LEU A 322 9.20 -29.67 13.38
C LEU A 322 8.77 -30.69 14.45
N THR A 323 8.74 -30.29 15.73
CA THR A 323 8.30 -31.17 16.83
C THR A 323 6.80 -31.51 16.73
N ARG A 324 6.01 -30.57 16.18
CA ARG A 324 4.55 -30.67 16.06
C ARG A 324 4.09 -31.36 14.78
N LEU A 325 4.93 -31.41 13.74
CA LEU A 325 4.59 -32.03 12.45
C LEU A 325 4.08 -33.48 12.55
N PRO A 326 4.65 -34.36 13.41
CA PRO A 326 4.14 -35.73 13.55
C PRO A 326 2.70 -35.80 14.07
N GLN A 327 2.27 -34.81 14.87
CA GLN A 327 0.91 -34.74 15.41
C GLN A 327 -0.03 -33.97 14.48
N ASP A 328 0.49 -33.00 13.72
CA ASP A 328 -0.27 -32.16 12.81
C ASP A 328 0.50 -31.93 11.49
N PRO A 329 0.35 -32.84 10.51
CA PRO A 329 1.00 -32.72 9.21
C PRO A 329 0.56 -31.50 8.39
N ALA A 330 -0.58 -30.87 8.74
CA ALA A 330 -1.06 -29.67 8.03
C ALA A 330 -0.14 -28.45 8.26
N LEU A 331 0.67 -28.47 9.33
CA LEU A 331 1.66 -27.42 9.61
C LEU A 331 2.80 -27.38 8.59
N LEU A 332 2.87 -28.32 7.64
CA LEU A 332 3.94 -28.36 6.63
C LEU A 332 4.03 -27.06 5.82
N ALA A 333 2.88 -26.50 5.43
CA ALA A 333 2.81 -25.25 4.67
C ALA A 333 3.31 -24.03 5.46
N GLU A 334 3.23 -24.09 6.80
CA GLU A 334 3.76 -23.05 7.70
C GLU A 334 5.24 -23.30 8.03
N ALA A 335 5.65 -24.57 8.20
CA ALA A 335 6.99 -24.96 8.59
C ALA A 335 8.02 -24.71 7.48
N PHE A 336 7.68 -24.96 6.22
CA PHE A 336 8.60 -24.81 5.09
C PHE A 336 9.16 -23.38 4.96
N PRO A 337 8.34 -22.30 4.89
CA PRO A 337 8.86 -20.95 4.79
C PRO A 337 9.77 -20.55 5.97
N ARG A 338 9.45 -20.99 7.19
CA ARG A 338 10.25 -20.70 8.39
C ARG A 338 11.62 -21.39 8.38
N LEU A 339 11.71 -22.60 7.83
CA LEU A 339 13.00 -23.25 7.62
C LEU A 339 13.82 -22.60 6.53
N LEU A 340 13.18 -22.15 5.45
CA LEU A 340 13.88 -21.41 4.41
C LEU A 340 14.42 -20.08 4.95
N ASP A 341 13.65 -19.37 5.77
CA ASP A 341 14.12 -18.18 6.49
C ASP A 341 15.31 -18.50 7.39
N LEU A 342 15.25 -19.59 8.16
CA LEU A 342 16.37 -20.03 8.99
C LEU A 342 17.62 -20.33 8.15
N ALA A 343 17.47 -21.04 7.04
CA ALA A 343 18.56 -21.42 6.15
C ALA A 343 19.27 -20.20 5.56
N HIS A 344 18.52 -19.17 5.16
CA HIS A 344 19.09 -17.90 4.73
C HIS A 344 19.72 -17.11 5.89
N ALA A 345 19.08 -17.09 7.06
CA ALA A 345 19.59 -16.38 8.24
C ALA A 345 20.94 -16.95 8.71
N HIS A 346 21.14 -18.28 8.67
CA HIS A 346 22.42 -18.91 8.98
C HIS A 346 23.55 -18.39 8.08
N CYS A 347 23.28 -18.02 6.82
CA CYS A 347 24.30 -17.46 5.94
C CYS A 347 24.77 -16.05 6.34
N ALA A 348 24.08 -15.35 7.25
CA ALA A 348 24.59 -14.10 7.81
C ALA A 348 25.76 -14.36 8.78
N ASP A 349 25.64 -15.41 9.60
CA ASP A 349 26.65 -15.80 10.60
C ASP A 349 27.73 -16.75 10.01
N ASP A 350 27.38 -17.48 8.95
CA ASP A 350 28.25 -18.39 8.18
C ASP A 350 28.21 -18.07 6.68
N PRO A 351 28.88 -16.99 6.22
CA PRO A 351 28.80 -16.52 4.83
C PRO A 351 29.29 -17.52 3.78
N ALA A 352 30.16 -18.47 4.17
CA ALA A 352 30.65 -19.52 3.28
C ALA A 352 29.73 -20.75 3.25
N ALA A 353 28.72 -20.84 4.13
CA ALA A 353 27.92 -22.04 4.38
C ALA A 353 28.80 -23.27 4.74
N SER A 354 29.76 -23.06 5.63
CA SER A 354 30.76 -24.03 6.06
C SER A 354 30.41 -24.77 7.36
N LEU A 355 29.35 -24.36 8.06
CA LEU A 355 28.87 -24.95 9.33
C LEU A 355 27.76 -25.97 9.12
N LEU A 356 27.69 -27.00 9.98
CA LEU A 356 26.76 -28.14 9.80
C LEU A 356 25.31 -27.66 9.89
N ASP A 357 25.00 -26.84 10.89
CA ASP A 357 23.68 -26.26 11.12
C ASP A 357 23.14 -25.48 9.92
N THR A 358 24.03 -24.82 9.14
CA THR A 358 23.66 -24.18 7.88
C THR A 358 23.14 -25.25 6.90
N TRP A 359 23.93 -26.29 6.64
CA TRP A 359 23.54 -27.36 5.72
C TRP A 359 22.29 -28.13 6.17
N ASP A 360 22.14 -28.40 7.46
CA ASP A 360 20.96 -29.05 8.02
C ASP A 360 19.68 -28.24 7.75
N ALA A 361 19.74 -26.91 7.90
CA ALA A 361 18.63 -26.03 7.59
C ALA A 361 18.29 -26.04 6.08
N TRP A 362 19.29 -26.01 5.19
CA TRP A 362 19.08 -26.08 3.74
C TRP A 362 18.52 -27.45 3.31
N ALA A 363 19.08 -28.55 3.82
CA ALA A 363 18.65 -29.90 3.53
C ALA A 363 17.22 -30.16 4.02
N THR A 364 16.92 -29.76 5.27
CA THR A 364 15.58 -29.91 5.84
C THR A 364 14.56 -29.03 5.12
N SER A 365 14.93 -27.82 4.70
CA SER A 365 14.08 -26.96 3.87
C SER A 365 13.72 -27.64 2.55
N LEU A 366 14.70 -28.23 1.86
CA LEU A 366 14.47 -28.99 0.62
C LEU A 366 13.58 -30.22 0.86
N GLN A 367 13.80 -30.96 1.96
CA GLN A 367 12.99 -32.12 2.31
C GLN A 367 11.52 -31.75 2.49
N LEU A 368 11.24 -30.71 3.29
CA LEU A 368 9.89 -30.23 3.59
C LEU A 368 9.22 -29.61 2.37
N GLY A 369 9.94 -28.75 1.62
CA GLY A 369 9.40 -28.16 0.40
C GLY A 369 9.04 -29.22 -0.64
N THR A 370 9.89 -30.23 -0.83
CA THR A 370 9.57 -31.35 -1.74
C THR A 370 8.34 -32.12 -1.25
N ALA A 371 8.24 -32.38 0.05
CA ALA A 371 7.10 -33.07 0.63
C ALA A 371 5.79 -32.27 0.46
N LEU A 372 5.87 -30.93 0.54
CA LEU A 372 4.73 -30.02 0.38
C LEU A 372 4.09 -30.14 -1.01
N PHE A 373 4.93 -30.25 -2.05
CA PHE A 373 4.42 -30.29 -3.43
C PHE A 373 4.21 -31.69 -3.98
N THR A 374 4.96 -32.69 -3.51
CA THR A 374 5.01 -34.02 -4.14
C THR A 374 4.63 -35.16 -3.20
N GLY A 375 4.24 -34.84 -1.95
CA GLY A 375 4.08 -35.80 -0.88
C GLY A 375 5.41 -36.41 -0.43
N ALA A 376 5.39 -37.21 0.63
CA ALA A 376 6.57 -37.97 1.04
C ALA A 376 6.17 -39.18 1.89
N GLU A 377 7.00 -40.22 1.83
CA GLU A 377 6.96 -41.31 2.80
C GLU A 377 7.61 -40.88 4.13
N PRO A 378 7.38 -41.61 5.24
CA PRO A 378 8.03 -41.32 6.51
C PRO A 378 9.56 -41.33 6.37
N GLN A 379 10.20 -40.27 6.81
CA GLN A 379 11.65 -40.04 6.70
C GLN A 379 12.17 -39.35 7.97
N SER A 380 13.47 -39.18 8.11
CA SER A 380 14.06 -38.38 9.18
C SER A 380 14.66 -37.08 8.63
N CYS A 381 14.55 -36.00 9.41
CA CYS A 381 15.29 -34.77 9.18
C CYS A 381 16.26 -34.48 10.32
N ALA A 382 17.30 -33.70 10.02
CA ALA A 382 18.28 -33.24 11.00
C ALA A 382 18.23 -31.70 11.05
N LEU A 383 18.11 -31.14 12.25
CA LEU A 383 18.20 -29.69 12.45
C LEU A 383 19.02 -29.40 13.71
N GLY A 384 20.30 -29.10 13.51
CA GLY A 384 21.27 -28.80 14.58
C GLY A 384 21.89 -30.05 15.20
N GLU A 385 22.95 -29.85 15.98
CA GLU A 385 23.68 -30.95 16.65
C GLU A 385 22.73 -31.86 17.46
N ASP A 386 22.77 -33.17 17.16
CA ASP A 386 22.07 -34.27 17.85
C ASP A 386 20.52 -34.32 17.77
N CYS A 387 19.89 -33.65 16.80
CA CYS A 387 18.43 -33.65 16.64
C CYS A 387 17.94 -34.35 15.36
N GLU A 388 18.07 -35.67 15.25
CA GLU A 388 17.29 -36.44 14.27
C GLU A 388 15.82 -36.50 14.68
N ARG A 389 14.93 -36.06 13.79
CA ARG A 389 13.48 -35.97 14.06
C ARG A 389 12.70 -36.77 13.02
N PRO A 390 11.71 -37.57 13.43
CA PRO A 390 10.86 -38.29 12.50
C PRO A 390 9.90 -37.32 11.81
N LEU A 391 9.86 -37.38 10.48
CA LEU A 391 8.85 -36.74 9.65
C LEU A 391 7.78 -37.78 9.27
N PRO A 392 6.48 -37.46 9.40
CA PRO A 392 5.41 -38.36 9.01
C PRO A 392 5.33 -38.49 7.48
N ALA A 393 4.48 -39.40 7.00
CA ALA A 393 4.07 -39.38 5.61
C ALA A 393 3.26 -38.11 5.32
N PHE A 394 3.48 -37.50 4.15
CA PHE A 394 2.73 -36.34 3.69
C PHE A 394 1.96 -36.67 2.40
N PRO A 395 0.71 -36.20 2.26
CA PRO A 395 -0.07 -36.42 1.05
C PRO A 395 0.50 -35.65 -0.14
N ALA A 396 0.38 -36.21 -1.33
CA ALA A 396 0.69 -35.52 -2.59
C ALA A 396 -0.46 -34.56 -2.97
N ALA A 397 -0.60 -33.48 -2.22
CA ALA A 397 -1.62 -32.44 -2.41
C ALA A 397 -0.94 -31.07 -2.47
N PRO A 398 -0.36 -30.70 -3.63
CA PRO A 398 0.37 -29.43 -3.76
C PRO A 398 -0.54 -28.23 -3.51
N PRO A 399 -0.09 -27.21 -2.75
CA PRO A 399 -0.81 -25.95 -2.62
C PRO A 399 -0.67 -25.12 -3.91
N ALA A 400 -1.62 -24.20 -4.11
CA ALA A 400 -1.53 -23.14 -5.11
C ALA A 400 -0.58 -22.02 -4.66
N ASP A 401 0.72 -22.35 -4.56
CA ASP A 401 1.79 -21.43 -4.15
C ASP A 401 2.98 -21.55 -5.11
N ALA A 402 2.95 -20.75 -6.17
CA ALA A 402 3.94 -20.77 -7.24
C ALA A 402 5.33 -20.31 -6.73
N ARG A 403 5.34 -19.41 -5.73
CA ARG A 403 6.57 -18.88 -5.15
C ARG A 403 7.30 -19.94 -4.33
N ALA A 404 6.60 -20.61 -3.43
CA ALA A 404 7.17 -21.68 -2.61
C ALA A 404 7.65 -22.85 -3.48
N TRP A 405 6.95 -23.14 -4.58
CA TRP A 405 7.41 -24.13 -5.55
C TRP A 405 8.76 -23.71 -6.15
N LEU A 406 8.88 -22.46 -6.58
CA LEU A 406 10.11 -21.94 -7.19
C LEU A 406 11.28 -21.94 -6.21
N ASP A 407 11.05 -21.53 -4.97
CA ASP A 407 12.07 -21.59 -3.92
C ASP A 407 12.52 -23.02 -3.65
N THR A 408 11.58 -23.96 -3.57
CA THR A 408 11.87 -25.40 -3.42
C THR A 408 12.68 -25.92 -4.61
N PHE A 409 12.35 -25.49 -5.82
CA PHE A 409 13.06 -25.89 -7.03
C PHE A 409 14.49 -25.35 -7.04
N TYR A 410 14.70 -24.11 -6.63
CA TYR A 410 16.05 -23.54 -6.46
C TYR A 410 16.85 -24.27 -5.38
N LEU A 411 16.25 -24.59 -4.23
CA LEU A 411 16.88 -25.42 -3.20
C LEU A 411 17.34 -26.76 -3.78
N ALA A 412 16.51 -27.41 -4.59
CA ALA A 412 16.84 -28.69 -5.21
C ALA A 412 18.04 -28.59 -6.17
N ILE A 413 18.15 -27.48 -6.92
CA ILE A 413 19.30 -27.19 -7.78
C ILE A 413 20.56 -26.96 -6.94
N VAL A 414 20.49 -26.13 -5.90
CA VAL A 414 21.63 -25.81 -5.01
C VAL A 414 22.16 -27.08 -4.35
N CYS A 415 21.26 -27.90 -3.79
CA CYS A 415 21.59 -29.19 -3.18
C CYS A 415 21.94 -30.29 -4.19
N ARG A 416 21.79 -30.03 -5.50
CA ARG A 416 22.07 -30.96 -6.61
C ARG A 416 21.30 -32.27 -6.54
N ASP A 417 20.12 -32.26 -5.92
CA ASP A 417 19.28 -33.44 -5.78
C ASP A 417 18.44 -33.65 -7.05
N ARG A 418 19.01 -34.44 -7.98
CA ARG A 418 18.33 -34.75 -9.25
C ARG A 418 17.01 -35.48 -9.04
N ALA A 419 16.88 -36.32 -8.02
CA ALA A 419 15.63 -37.07 -7.80
C ALA A 419 14.50 -36.12 -7.41
N ARG A 420 14.77 -35.16 -6.51
CA ARG A 420 13.79 -34.14 -6.11
C ARG A 420 13.45 -33.17 -7.23
N ILE A 421 14.43 -32.76 -8.04
CA ILE A 421 14.18 -31.94 -9.25
C ILE A 421 13.17 -32.64 -10.18
N GLN A 422 13.37 -33.94 -10.44
CA GLN A 422 12.47 -34.69 -11.31
C GLN A 422 11.06 -34.81 -10.73
N ARG A 423 10.92 -34.99 -9.41
CA ARG A 423 9.61 -35.04 -8.74
C ARG A 423 8.89 -33.69 -8.78
N LEU A 424 9.59 -32.59 -8.51
CA LEU A 424 9.01 -31.24 -8.52
C LEU A 424 8.55 -30.82 -9.92
N ARG A 425 9.23 -31.30 -10.97
CA ARG A 425 8.81 -31.07 -12.37
C ARG A 425 7.41 -31.60 -12.65
N GLU A 426 7.02 -32.73 -12.04
CA GLU A 426 5.72 -33.36 -12.27
C GLU A 426 4.55 -32.63 -11.58
N VAL A 427 4.83 -31.56 -10.83
CA VAL A 427 3.79 -30.75 -10.19
C VAL A 427 3.00 -30.01 -11.27
N PRO A 428 1.67 -30.20 -11.36
CA PRO A 428 0.87 -29.59 -12.41
C PRO A 428 0.88 -28.06 -12.36
N LEU A 429 1.12 -27.41 -13.51
CA LEU A 429 1.20 -25.94 -13.61
C LEU A 429 -0.17 -25.27 -13.41
N ASP A 430 -1.26 -25.97 -13.71
CA ASP A 430 -2.63 -25.51 -13.46
C ASP A 430 -2.88 -25.28 -11.96
N VAL A 431 -2.44 -26.20 -11.10
CA VAL A 431 -2.53 -26.04 -9.64
C VAL A 431 -1.74 -24.81 -9.16
N LEU A 432 -0.53 -24.60 -9.68
CA LEU A 432 0.28 -23.43 -9.34
C LEU A 432 -0.32 -22.12 -9.89
N GLY A 433 -1.05 -22.21 -11.00
CA GLY A 433 -1.74 -21.08 -11.62
C GLY A 433 -2.98 -20.61 -10.87
N GLU A 434 -3.49 -21.39 -9.91
CA GLU A 434 -4.56 -20.98 -9.00
C GLU A 434 -4.08 -19.99 -7.93
N ASP A 435 -2.76 -19.76 -7.81
CA ASP A 435 -2.16 -18.81 -6.87
C ASP A 435 -2.61 -17.36 -7.20
N PRO A 436 -3.41 -16.71 -6.32
CA PRO A 436 -3.92 -15.38 -6.59
C PRO A 436 -2.83 -14.30 -6.53
N THR A 437 -1.65 -14.61 -5.96
CA THR A 437 -0.54 -13.68 -5.75
C THR A 437 0.50 -13.70 -6.87
N ALA A 438 0.48 -14.73 -7.73
CA ALA A 438 1.47 -14.92 -8.78
C ALA A 438 1.15 -14.17 -10.08
N ASP A 439 2.08 -13.36 -10.58
CA ASP A 439 1.99 -12.78 -11.93
C ASP A 439 2.30 -13.82 -13.03
N PRO A 440 1.79 -13.61 -14.27
CA PRO A 440 1.95 -14.57 -15.37
C PRO A 440 3.41 -14.95 -15.69
N TYR A 441 4.36 -14.01 -15.54
CA TYR A 441 5.78 -14.29 -15.81
C TYR A 441 6.33 -15.39 -14.91
N LEU A 442 5.84 -15.51 -13.67
CA LEU A 442 6.31 -16.52 -12.71
C LEU A 442 5.92 -17.93 -13.18
N LEU A 443 4.71 -18.08 -13.69
CA LEU A 443 4.23 -19.36 -14.25
C LEU A 443 4.98 -19.73 -15.54
N HIS A 444 5.22 -18.77 -16.42
CA HIS A 444 6.06 -19.00 -17.60
C HIS A 444 7.49 -19.42 -17.21
N TRP A 445 8.02 -18.87 -16.12
CA TRP A 445 9.35 -19.21 -15.66
C TRP A 445 9.42 -20.61 -15.06
N ILE A 446 8.42 -20.99 -14.26
CA ILE A 446 8.23 -22.35 -13.76
C ILE A 446 8.15 -23.34 -14.92
N ASP A 447 7.32 -23.06 -15.91
CA ASP A 447 7.14 -23.89 -17.12
C ASP A 447 8.46 -24.05 -17.90
N THR A 448 9.25 -22.97 -18.02
CA THR A 448 10.59 -23.00 -18.63
C THR A 448 11.52 -23.96 -17.88
N LEU A 449 11.57 -23.87 -16.55
CA LEU A 449 12.39 -24.74 -15.70
C LEU A 449 11.92 -26.20 -15.78
N GLN A 450 10.62 -26.46 -15.70
CA GLN A 450 10.05 -27.80 -15.83
C GLN A 450 10.43 -28.44 -17.18
N THR A 451 10.30 -27.67 -18.26
CA THR A 451 10.64 -28.12 -19.63
C THR A 451 12.13 -28.41 -19.77
N TYR A 452 12.99 -27.54 -19.24
CA TYR A 452 14.44 -27.70 -19.35
C TYR A 452 14.97 -28.94 -18.63
N PHE A 453 14.40 -29.30 -17.49
CA PHE A 453 14.78 -30.51 -16.75
C PHE A 453 14.04 -31.79 -17.22
N ALA A 454 13.32 -31.73 -18.35
CA ALA A 454 12.74 -32.90 -19.00
C ALA A 454 13.82 -33.77 -19.68
N ALA A 455 13.65 -35.10 -19.62
CA ALA A 455 14.61 -36.03 -20.24
C ALA A 455 14.71 -35.86 -21.76
N ASP A 456 13.58 -35.54 -22.41
CA ASP A 456 13.46 -35.37 -23.86
C ASP A 456 13.28 -33.88 -24.25
N CYS A 457 13.89 -32.96 -23.49
CA CYS A 457 13.71 -31.52 -23.71
C CYS A 457 14.16 -31.08 -25.11
N SER A 458 13.34 -30.24 -25.75
CA SER A 458 13.70 -29.51 -26.96
C SER A 458 14.21 -28.12 -26.57
N MET A 459 15.42 -27.77 -27.02
CA MET A 459 15.97 -26.44 -26.74
C MET A 459 15.17 -25.33 -27.40
N ASP A 460 14.49 -25.59 -28.51
CA ASP A 460 13.61 -24.62 -29.16
C ASP A 460 12.40 -24.30 -28.27
N ASP A 461 11.80 -25.33 -27.65
CA ASP A 461 10.67 -25.19 -26.72
C ASP A 461 11.09 -24.42 -25.45
N VAL A 462 12.30 -24.69 -24.93
CA VAL A 462 12.87 -23.96 -23.80
C VAL A 462 13.06 -22.48 -24.15
N VAL A 463 13.56 -22.17 -25.34
CA VAL A 463 13.75 -20.79 -25.79
C VAL A 463 12.40 -20.09 -26.00
N GLU A 464 11.40 -20.76 -26.57
CA GLU A 464 10.05 -20.22 -26.73
C GLU A 464 9.43 -19.84 -25.38
N LYS A 465 9.49 -20.75 -24.40
CA LYS A 465 8.98 -20.49 -23.04
C LYS A 465 9.77 -19.38 -22.33
N LEU A 466 11.08 -19.34 -22.53
CA LEU A 466 11.92 -18.28 -21.98
C LEU A 466 11.57 -16.89 -22.57
N LEU A 467 11.25 -16.81 -23.87
CA LEU A 467 10.76 -15.58 -24.49
C LEU A 467 9.41 -15.15 -23.89
N ALA A 468 8.51 -16.10 -23.63
CA ALA A 468 7.24 -15.80 -22.96
C ALA A 468 7.42 -15.22 -21.55
N VAL A 469 8.45 -15.66 -20.80
CA VAL A 469 8.83 -15.04 -19.52
C VAL A 469 9.23 -13.57 -19.73
N ILE A 470 10.09 -13.31 -20.71
CA ILE A 470 10.60 -11.96 -20.99
C ILE A 470 9.43 -11.03 -21.34
N ASP A 471 8.55 -11.46 -22.24
CA ASP A 471 7.39 -10.67 -22.66
C ASP A 471 6.42 -10.39 -21.49
N ALA A 472 6.21 -11.37 -20.61
CA ALA A 472 5.34 -11.23 -19.44
C ALA A 472 5.98 -10.47 -18.26
N SER A 473 7.31 -10.31 -18.25
CA SER A 473 8.06 -9.66 -17.15
C SER A 473 8.13 -8.13 -17.24
N HIS A 474 7.46 -7.52 -18.22
CA HIS A 474 7.50 -6.09 -18.48
C HIS A 474 6.11 -5.49 -18.76
N GLY A 475 5.98 -4.18 -18.54
CA GLY A 475 4.78 -3.42 -18.92
C GLY A 475 3.54 -3.76 -18.11
N GLU A 476 2.37 -3.74 -18.76
CA GLU A 476 1.05 -3.91 -18.15
C GLU A 476 0.75 -5.35 -17.70
N ALA A 477 1.58 -6.33 -18.07
CA ALA A 477 1.42 -7.73 -17.68
C ALA A 477 1.81 -8.02 -16.22
N VAL A 478 2.64 -7.14 -15.62
CA VAL A 478 3.02 -7.22 -14.21
C VAL A 478 2.01 -6.41 -13.39
N THR A 479 1.12 -7.10 -12.70
CA THR A 479 0.00 -6.46 -11.98
C THR A 479 0.08 -6.62 -10.47
N ARG A 480 0.80 -7.64 -9.98
CA ARG A 480 0.84 -8.00 -8.57
C ARG A 480 2.18 -7.66 -7.93
N ALA A 481 3.29 -8.05 -8.55
CA ALA A 481 4.63 -7.84 -8.03
C ALA A 481 5.15 -6.41 -8.34
N PRO A 482 5.94 -5.80 -7.45
CA PRO A 482 6.61 -4.53 -7.73
C PRO A 482 7.56 -4.65 -8.92
N ALA A 483 7.49 -3.73 -9.88
CA ALA A 483 8.35 -3.77 -11.06
C ALA A 483 9.85 -3.73 -10.74
N ASP A 484 10.26 -3.03 -9.68
CA ASP A 484 11.64 -3.02 -9.20
C ASP A 484 12.07 -4.36 -8.60
N PHE A 485 11.19 -5.06 -7.89
CA PHE A 485 11.45 -6.43 -7.42
C PHE A 485 11.55 -7.42 -8.59
N VAL A 486 10.61 -7.36 -9.54
CA VAL A 486 10.66 -8.21 -10.73
C VAL A 486 12.00 -8.03 -11.45
N ASN A 487 12.41 -6.79 -11.67
CA ASN A 487 13.67 -6.49 -12.35
C ASN A 487 14.91 -6.88 -11.52
N ALA A 488 14.96 -6.54 -10.23
CA ALA A 488 16.16 -6.68 -9.42
C ALA A 488 16.34 -8.07 -8.80
N VAL A 489 15.27 -8.87 -8.69
CA VAL A 489 15.30 -10.19 -8.03
C VAL A 489 14.79 -11.29 -8.96
N ASP A 490 13.54 -11.24 -9.42
CA ASP A 490 12.93 -12.37 -10.14
C ASP A 490 13.45 -12.58 -11.56
N TYR A 491 13.80 -11.49 -12.25
CA TYR A 491 14.33 -11.55 -13.61
C TYR A 491 15.82 -11.94 -13.65
N GLN A 492 16.54 -11.78 -12.54
CA GLN A 492 17.97 -12.10 -12.48
C GLN A 492 18.29 -13.56 -12.81
N PRO A 493 17.61 -14.58 -12.23
CA PRO A 493 17.83 -15.98 -12.63
C PRO A 493 17.45 -16.24 -14.09
N VAL A 494 16.44 -15.56 -14.64
CA VAL A 494 16.04 -15.67 -16.06
C VAL A 494 17.17 -15.18 -16.97
N ALA A 495 17.74 -14.01 -16.65
CA ALA A 495 18.87 -13.45 -17.39
C ALA A 495 20.11 -14.34 -17.32
N LEU A 496 20.41 -14.92 -16.16
CA LEU A 496 21.50 -15.88 -15.97
C LEU A 496 21.27 -17.16 -16.76
N PHE A 497 20.07 -17.71 -16.70
CA PHE A 497 19.69 -18.92 -17.42
C PHE A 497 19.84 -18.75 -18.93
N HIS A 498 19.41 -17.62 -19.48
CA HIS A 498 19.66 -17.28 -20.88
C HIS A 498 21.16 -17.33 -21.26
N ARG A 499 22.06 -16.82 -20.40
CA ARG A 499 23.52 -16.89 -20.66
C ARG A 499 24.06 -18.31 -20.52
N LEU A 500 23.50 -19.09 -19.60
CA LEU A 500 23.87 -20.49 -19.39
C LEU A 500 23.53 -21.35 -20.61
N ILE A 501 22.30 -21.28 -21.13
CA ILE A 501 21.88 -22.06 -22.31
C ILE A 501 22.63 -21.61 -23.58
N ALA A 502 22.96 -20.32 -23.68
CA ALA A 502 23.77 -19.78 -24.78
C ALA A 502 25.26 -20.17 -24.69
N ARG A 503 25.69 -20.82 -23.59
CA ARG A 503 27.08 -21.18 -23.30
C ARG A 503 28.05 -19.99 -23.36
N ASP A 504 27.61 -18.83 -22.90
CA ASP A 504 28.41 -17.61 -22.90
C ASP A 504 29.06 -17.39 -21.52
N HIS A 505 30.26 -17.95 -21.33
CA HIS A 505 30.95 -17.99 -20.04
C HIS A 505 31.26 -16.58 -19.51
N GLU A 506 31.75 -15.69 -20.37
CA GLU A 506 32.12 -14.32 -19.99
C GLU A 506 30.88 -13.49 -19.63
N LYS A 507 29.83 -13.54 -20.47
CA LYS A 507 28.60 -12.81 -20.15
C LYS A 507 27.89 -13.40 -18.94
N PHE A 508 27.94 -14.70 -18.72
CA PHE A 508 27.38 -15.32 -17.52
C PHE A 508 28.04 -14.74 -16.26
N ALA A 509 29.37 -14.74 -16.18
CA ALA A 509 30.09 -14.21 -15.02
C ALA A 509 29.77 -12.72 -14.78
N LYS A 510 29.71 -11.91 -15.84
CA LYS A 510 29.32 -10.50 -15.75
C LYS A 510 27.87 -10.34 -15.27
N THR A 511 26.93 -11.08 -15.86
CA THR A 511 25.52 -11.04 -15.47
C THR A 511 25.33 -11.50 -14.03
N LEU A 512 26.10 -12.46 -13.54
CA LEU A 512 26.05 -12.90 -12.15
C LEU A 512 26.52 -11.80 -11.20
N ALA A 513 27.64 -11.15 -11.50
CA ALA A 513 28.12 -10.02 -10.70
C ALA A 513 27.10 -8.85 -10.69
N ASP A 514 26.45 -8.57 -11.81
CA ASP A 514 25.43 -7.51 -11.90
C ASP A 514 24.13 -7.91 -11.18
N ALA A 515 23.70 -9.18 -11.26
CA ALA A 515 22.56 -9.72 -10.52
C ALA A 515 22.73 -9.58 -9.00
N LEU A 516 23.92 -9.86 -8.49
CA LEU A 516 24.22 -9.73 -7.06
C LEU A 516 24.24 -8.26 -6.61
N LYS A 517 24.73 -7.34 -7.46
CA LYS A 517 24.63 -5.89 -7.18
C LYS A 517 23.17 -5.43 -7.14
N GLU A 518 22.34 -5.91 -8.07
CA GLU A 518 20.90 -5.58 -8.08
C GLU A 518 20.19 -6.12 -6.84
N HIS A 519 20.51 -7.34 -6.41
CA HIS A 519 20.01 -7.92 -5.16
C HIS A 519 20.40 -7.06 -3.95
N VAL A 520 21.68 -6.71 -3.80
CA VAL A 520 22.15 -5.83 -2.71
C VAL A 520 21.48 -4.45 -2.78
N ARG A 521 21.33 -3.87 -3.97
CA ARG A 521 20.67 -2.58 -4.18
C ARG A 521 19.20 -2.62 -3.77
N PHE A 522 18.50 -3.71 -4.09
CA PHE A 522 17.08 -3.86 -3.78
C PHE A 522 16.85 -4.03 -2.27
N TRP A 523 17.63 -4.90 -1.62
CA TRP A 523 17.46 -5.18 -0.19
C TRP A 523 18.08 -4.11 0.73
N GLY A 524 19.13 -3.40 0.28
CA GLY A 524 19.81 -2.38 1.07
C GLY A 524 20.31 -2.93 2.41
N ASP A 525 20.05 -2.19 3.50
CA ASP A 525 20.41 -2.60 4.87
C ASP A 525 19.38 -3.55 5.51
N SER A 526 18.54 -4.21 4.72
CA SER A 526 17.52 -5.13 5.23
C SER A 526 18.15 -6.33 5.94
N THR A 527 17.67 -6.59 7.16
CA THR A 527 17.98 -7.77 7.98
C THR A 527 17.14 -9.00 7.59
N ALA A 528 16.26 -8.88 6.59
CA ALA A 528 15.43 -10.00 6.14
C ALA A 528 16.30 -11.21 5.78
N PRO A 529 15.89 -12.45 6.10
CA PRO A 529 16.65 -13.63 5.72
C PRO A 529 16.96 -13.68 4.21
N ARG A 530 15.98 -13.42 3.35
CA ARG A 530 16.18 -13.36 1.88
C ARG A 530 17.16 -12.29 1.39
N ALA A 531 17.48 -11.28 2.19
CA ALA A 531 18.51 -10.32 1.83
C ALA A 531 19.91 -10.95 1.88
N GLN A 532 20.11 -11.95 2.75
CA GLN A 532 21.41 -12.58 3.00
C GLN A 532 21.90 -13.43 1.81
N VAL A 533 20.98 -14.08 1.10
CA VAL A 533 21.31 -14.99 -0.01
C VAL A 533 20.44 -14.71 -1.23
N ALA A 534 21.07 -14.54 -2.39
CA ALA A 534 20.38 -14.42 -3.66
C ALA A 534 20.02 -15.81 -4.21
N LEU A 535 18.96 -16.45 -3.68
CA LEU A 535 18.62 -17.86 -3.93
C LEU A 535 18.53 -18.23 -5.44
N GLY A 536 17.85 -17.42 -6.26
CA GLY A 536 17.76 -17.65 -7.71
C GLY A 536 19.12 -17.59 -8.40
N PRO A 537 19.88 -16.49 -8.27
CA PRO A 537 21.26 -16.41 -8.76
C PRO A 537 22.18 -17.52 -8.22
N LEU A 538 22.04 -17.91 -6.96
CA LEU A 538 22.76 -19.02 -6.35
C LEU A 538 22.46 -20.35 -7.05
N ALA A 539 21.18 -20.67 -7.29
CA ALA A 539 20.81 -21.87 -8.03
C ALA A 539 21.41 -21.89 -9.44
N MET A 540 21.37 -20.76 -10.16
CA MET A 540 21.97 -20.65 -11.50
C MET A 540 23.50 -20.79 -11.44
N ALA A 541 24.15 -20.23 -10.42
CA ALA A 541 25.59 -20.36 -10.19
C ALA A 541 25.99 -21.81 -9.88
N SER A 542 25.26 -22.53 -9.02
CA SER A 542 25.48 -23.95 -8.72
C SER A 542 25.31 -24.83 -9.96
N LEU A 543 24.33 -24.53 -10.81
CA LEU A 543 24.12 -25.21 -12.09
C LEU A 543 25.27 -24.93 -13.06
N ALA A 544 25.70 -23.67 -13.19
CA ALA A 544 26.81 -23.27 -14.05
C ALA A 544 28.14 -23.89 -13.60
N HIS A 545 28.41 -23.93 -12.29
CA HIS A 545 29.58 -24.58 -11.73
C HIS A 545 29.61 -26.08 -12.07
N SER A 546 28.46 -26.76 -11.98
CA SER A 546 28.33 -28.16 -12.39
C SER A 546 28.60 -28.42 -13.88
N TRP A 547 28.56 -27.36 -14.70
CA TRP A 547 28.89 -27.38 -16.13
C TRP A 547 30.30 -26.87 -16.45
N GLY A 548 31.10 -26.55 -15.42
CA GLY A 548 32.47 -26.07 -15.56
C GLY A 548 32.58 -24.58 -15.90
N PHE A 549 31.55 -23.77 -15.64
CA PHE A 549 31.66 -22.31 -15.78
C PHE A 549 32.51 -21.75 -14.62
N PRO A 550 33.35 -20.73 -14.89
CA PRO A 550 34.00 -19.99 -13.83
C PRO A 550 32.96 -19.16 -13.06
N VAL A 551 32.86 -19.39 -11.75
CA VAL A 551 31.98 -18.64 -10.85
C VAL A 551 32.86 -18.04 -9.76
N ASP A 552 32.75 -16.73 -9.53
CA ASP A 552 33.43 -16.05 -8.43
C ASP A 552 32.65 -16.29 -7.14
N THR A 553 33.22 -17.09 -6.23
CA THR A 553 32.63 -17.49 -4.95
C THR A 553 32.92 -16.50 -3.82
N GLY A 554 33.73 -15.45 -4.07
CA GLY A 554 34.08 -14.44 -3.05
C GLY A 554 32.99 -13.39 -2.78
N LEU A 555 31.76 -13.60 -3.25
CA LEU A 555 30.68 -12.62 -3.22
C LEU A 555 29.74 -12.86 -2.02
N PRO A 556 29.44 -11.84 -1.18
CA PRO A 556 28.78 -12.05 0.13
C PRO A 556 27.39 -12.72 0.08
N GLN A 557 26.62 -12.52 -0.99
CA GLN A 557 25.27 -13.09 -1.15
C GLN A 557 25.26 -14.46 -1.86
N LEU A 558 26.44 -15.05 -2.06
CA LEU A 558 26.64 -16.28 -2.83
C LEU A 558 27.56 -17.24 -2.03
N PRO A 559 27.02 -18.00 -1.06
CA PRO A 559 27.84 -18.83 -0.19
C PRO A 559 28.64 -19.89 -0.95
N GLU A 560 29.96 -19.87 -0.80
CA GLU A 560 30.90 -20.70 -1.57
C GLU A 560 30.57 -22.19 -1.52
N CYS A 561 30.36 -22.77 -0.33
CA CYS A 561 30.09 -24.20 -0.20
C CYS A 561 28.78 -24.63 -0.87
N LEU A 562 27.79 -23.74 -0.97
CA LEU A 562 26.53 -24.01 -1.69
C LEU A 562 26.73 -23.95 -3.22
N VAL A 563 27.61 -23.05 -3.68
CA VAL A 563 27.96 -22.90 -5.11
C VAL A 563 28.71 -24.12 -5.62
N ASP A 564 29.71 -24.62 -4.91
CA ASP A 564 30.58 -25.70 -5.38
C ASP A 564 30.16 -27.09 -4.88
N GLY A 565 29.39 -27.16 -3.78
CA GLY A 565 28.95 -28.41 -3.16
C GLY A 565 30.04 -29.10 -2.35
N SER A 566 31.08 -28.37 -1.91
CA SER A 566 32.28 -28.90 -1.24
C SER A 566 32.07 -29.45 0.17
N ARG A 567 30.82 -29.50 0.66
CA ARG A 567 30.47 -30.10 1.96
C ARG A 567 29.23 -30.99 1.89
N ILE A 568 29.34 -32.12 1.19
CA ILE A 568 28.31 -33.18 1.23
C ILE A 568 28.80 -34.32 2.12
N GLU A 569 28.49 -34.27 3.42
CA GLU A 569 28.32 -35.50 4.20
C GLU A 569 26.83 -35.85 4.20
N ARG A 570 26.41 -36.60 3.16
CA ARG A 570 25.08 -37.21 2.95
C ARG A 570 23.84 -36.42 3.42
N ILE A 571 23.14 -35.80 2.47
CA ILE A 571 21.72 -35.45 2.63
C ILE A 571 20.92 -36.75 2.84
N PRO A 572 20.12 -36.90 3.91
CA PRO A 572 19.24 -38.05 4.06
C PRO A 572 18.26 -38.09 2.88
N GLY A 573 18.30 -39.20 2.13
CA GLY A 573 17.51 -39.42 0.91
C GLY A 573 16.02 -39.49 1.17
#